data_AF-A0A956MI36-F1
#
_entry.id   AF-A0A956MI36-F1
#
_cell.length_a   1.000
_cell.length_b   1.000
_cell.length_c   1.000
_cell.angle_alpha   90.00
_cell.angle_beta   90.00
_cell.angle_gamma   90.00
#
_symmetry.space_group_name_H-M   'P 1'
#
loop_
_entity.id
_entity.type
_entity.pdbx_description
1 polymer ?
#
loop_
_entity_poly.entity_id
_entity_poly.type
_entity_poly.pdbx_seq_one_letter_code
_entity_poly.pdbx_strand_id
1 'polypeptide(L)'
;MPLLRPEPRSGATVPRRRRAWVGPVGAAFLAAACAGPQSTLSPAGTDAEQIAMLWWWMAGGAAFVWCTVVGIAVYAIWIRPAEHDRTHGVRLILVGGVVFPTVVLAALLAYGLSILPRLLLPGESDGLRIEVVGEEWWWRVRL
;
A
#
# COMPACT_ATOMS: atom_id res chain seq x y z
N MET A 1 41.88 53.54 30.01
CA MET A 1 41.05 52.58 29.23
C MET A 1 40.61 51.45 30.15
N PRO A 2 39.36 51.46 30.69
CA PRO A 2 38.82 50.30 31.38
C PRO A 2 38.27 49.32 30.33
N LEU A 3 38.86 48.13 30.25
CA LEU A 3 38.41 47.06 29.35
C LEU A 3 37.09 46.47 29.87
N LEU A 4 36.09 46.46 28.98
CA LEU A 4 34.84 45.73 29.13
C LEU A 4 35.12 44.25 29.46
N ARG A 5 34.50 43.72 30.51
CA ARG A 5 34.38 42.28 30.74
C ARG A 5 33.37 41.68 29.76
N PRO A 6 33.61 40.48 29.22
CA PRO A 6 32.54 39.60 28.79
C PRO A 6 32.38 38.42 29.77
N GLU A 7 31.17 38.31 30.33
CA GLU A 7 30.67 37.18 31.13
C GLU A 7 30.68 35.85 30.34
N PRO A 8 30.92 34.70 30.99
CA PRO A 8 30.83 33.39 30.34
C PRO A 8 29.37 33.06 30.00
N ARG A 9 29.08 32.89 28.71
CA ARG A 9 27.76 32.45 28.21
C ARG A 9 27.52 30.99 28.62
N SER A 10 26.75 30.80 29.70
CA SER A 10 26.14 29.53 30.07
C SER A 10 25.20 29.05 28.96
N GLY A 11 25.69 28.16 28.11
CA GLY A 11 24.91 27.48 27.09
C GLY A 11 23.93 26.50 27.73
N ALA A 12 22.74 26.98 28.09
CA ALA A 12 21.62 26.12 28.44
C ALA A 12 21.19 25.34 27.18
N THR A 13 21.61 24.08 27.07
CA THR A 13 21.15 23.17 26.03
C THR A 13 19.69 22.82 26.28
N VAL A 14 18.79 23.27 25.40
CA VAL A 14 17.37 22.91 25.40
C VAL A 14 17.24 21.38 25.26
N PRO A 15 16.62 20.65 26.22
CA PRO A 15 16.43 19.22 26.08
C PRO A 15 15.37 18.92 25.01
N ARG A 16 15.83 18.46 23.85
CA ARG A 16 15.03 18.13 22.66
C ARG A 16 14.30 16.78 22.80
N ARG A 17 13.65 16.53 23.94
CA ARG A 17 13.17 15.19 24.35
C ARG A 17 11.65 15.09 24.50
N ARG A 18 10.87 15.58 23.51
CA ARG A 18 9.40 15.45 23.48
C ARG A 18 8.81 14.95 22.16
N ARG A 19 9.60 14.26 21.31
CA ARG A 19 9.14 13.76 19.99
C ARG A 19 9.18 12.24 19.84
N ALA A 20 9.35 11.48 20.93
CA ALA A 20 9.49 10.02 20.86
C ALA A 20 8.19 9.24 21.10
N TRP A 21 7.17 9.84 21.72
CA TRP A 21 5.97 9.13 22.17
C TRP A 21 4.71 9.35 21.30
N VAL A 22 4.76 10.22 20.29
CA VAL A 22 3.63 10.46 19.36
C VAL A 22 3.56 9.38 18.26
N GLY A 23 4.67 8.67 18.01
CA GLY A 23 4.75 7.60 17.00
C GLY A 23 3.90 6.36 17.31
N PRO A 24 4.03 5.71 18.47
CA PRO A 24 3.37 4.42 18.70
C PRO A 24 1.86 4.52 18.90
N VAL A 25 1.36 5.59 19.51
CA VAL A 25 -0.09 5.79 19.72
C VAL A 25 -0.81 6.11 18.41
N GLY A 26 -0.19 6.92 17.53
CA GLY A 26 -0.73 7.20 16.20
C GLY A 26 -0.75 5.96 15.30
N ALA A 27 0.29 5.13 15.34
CA ALA A 27 0.34 3.89 14.58
C ALA A 27 -0.71 2.86 15.04
N ALA A 28 -0.94 2.74 16.35
CA ALA A 28 -1.97 1.85 16.90
C ALA A 28 -3.40 2.30 16.53
N PHE A 29 -3.68 3.62 16.54
CA PHE A 29 -4.97 4.16 16.09
C PHE A 29 -5.23 3.91 14.60
N LEU A 30 -4.21 4.06 13.75
CA LEU A 30 -4.32 3.76 12.32
C LEU A 30 -4.51 2.26 12.06
N ALA A 31 -3.86 1.39 12.83
CA ALA A 31 -4.03 -0.06 12.73
C ALA A 31 -5.43 -0.50 13.22
N ALA A 32 -5.97 0.15 14.26
CA ALA A 32 -7.33 -0.12 14.74
C ALA A 32 -8.41 0.25 13.70
N ALA A 33 -8.15 1.25 12.85
CA ALA A 33 -9.04 1.59 11.72
C ALA A 33 -9.07 0.52 10.62
N CYS A 34 -8.12 -0.42 10.60
CA CYS A 34 -8.10 -1.57 9.69
C CYS A 34 -8.88 -2.78 10.24
N ALA A 35 -9.52 -2.68 11.40
CA ALA A 35 -10.25 -3.78 12.03
C ALA A 35 -11.74 -3.45 12.21
N GLY A 36 -12.58 -4.49 12.25
CA GLY A 36 -14.01 -4.39 12.55
C GLY A 36 -14.93 -4.91 11.43
N PRO A 37 -16.25 -4.96 11.68
CA PRO A 37 -17.21 -5.57 10.77
C PRO A 37 -17.38 -4.83 9.43
N GLN A 38 -16.92 -3.57 9.34
CA GLN A 38 -16.90 -2.78 8.11
C GLN A 38 -15.53 -2.82 7.41
N SER A 39 -14.55 -3.54 7.96
CA SER A 39 -13.23 -3.62 7.35
C SER A 39 -13.22 -4.62 6.20
N THR A 40 -12.84 -4.15 5.01
CA THR A 40 -12.70 -4.99 3.80
C THR A 40 -11.60 -6.04 3.92
N LEU A 41 -10.71 -5.92 4.91
CA LEU A 41 -9.59 -6.83 5.19
C LEU A 41 -9.90 -7.84 6.31
N SER A 42 -11.16 -7.98 6.70
CA SER A 42 -11.63 -8.98 7.66
C SER A 42 -12.46 -10.06 6.94
N PRO A 43 -11.84 -11.13 6.41
CA PRO A 43 -12.57 -12.17 5.67
C PRO A 43 -13.53 -12.93 6.58
N ALA A 44 -14.76 -13.14 6.13
CA ALA A 44 -15.83 -13.83 6.86
C ALA A 44 -16.28 -15.16 6.20
N GLY A 45 -15.61 -15.58 5.13
CA GLY A 45 -15.90 -16.82 4.38
C GLY A 45 -14.71 -17.31 3.56
N THR A 46 -14.76 -18.54 3.08
CA THR A 46 -13.68 -19.23 2.34
C THR A 46 -13.29 -18.53 1.03
N ASP A 47 -14.26 -17.94 0.33
CA ASP A 47 -13.98 -17.16 -0.88
C ASP A 47 -13.39 -15.79 -0.53
N ALA A 48 -13.84 -15.18 0.57
CA ALA A 48 -13.30 -13.90 1.05
C ALA A 48 -11.83 -14.04 1.51
N GLU A 49 -11.45 -15.19 2.05
CA GLU A 49 -10.05 -15.46 2.45
C GLU A 49 -9.11 -15.50 1.25
N GLN A 50 -9.54 -16.09 0.13
CA GLN A 50 -8.77 -16.09 -1.12
C GLN A 50 -8.57 -14.67 -1.66
N ILE A 51 -9.62 -13.84 -1.61
CA ILE A 51 -9.54 -12.43 -2.02
C ILE A 51 -8.61 -11.64 -1.09
N ALA A 52 -8.68 -11.87 0.23
CA ALA A 52 -7.80 -11.21 1.20
C ALA A 52 -6.33 -11.55 0.96
N MET A 53 -6.02 -12.81 0.64
CA MET A 53 -4.65 -13.23 0.27
C MET A 53 -4.17 -12.54 -1.01
N LEU A 54 -5.02 -12.45 -2.03
CA LEU A 54 -4.70 -11.75 -3.28
C LEU A 54 -4.41 -10.26 -3.03
N TRP A 55 -5.20 -9.63 -2.16
CA TRP A 55 -4.99 -8.24 -1.77
C TRP A 55 -3.60 -8.03 -1.16
N TRP A 56 -3.15 -8.92 -0.27
CA TRP A 56 -1.82 -8.81 0.34
C TRP A 56 -0.69 -8.98 -0.67
N TRP A 57 -0.84 -9.87 -1.65
CA TRP A 57 0.12 -9.99 -2.75
C TRP A 57 0.18 -8.74 -3.62
N MET A 58 -0.97 -8.15 -3.96
CA MET A 58 -1.05 -6.91 -4.72
C MET A 58 -0.47 -5.73 -3.93
N ALA A 59 -0.78 -5.63 -2.63
CA ALA A 59 -0.25 -4.59 -1.75
C ALA A 59 1.28 -4.71 -1.61
N GLY A 60 1.80 -5.92 -1.41
CA GLY A 60 3.23 -6.20 -1.38
C GLY A 60 3.93 -5.85 -2.71
N GLY A 61 3.34 -6.24 -3.84
CA GLY A 61 3.84 -5.90 -5.17
C GLY A 61 3.86 -4.39 -5.42
N ALA A 62 2.78 -3.68 -5.07
CA ALA A 62 2.69 -2.23 -5.19
C ALA A 62 3.74 -1.53 -4.31
N ALA A 63 3.90 -1.97 -3.06
CA ALA A 63 4.91 -1.44 -2.15
C ALA A 63 6.33 -1.66 -2.69
N PHE A 64 6.62 -2.85 -3.24
CA PHE A 64 7.92 -3.16 -3.84
C PHE A 64 8.24 -2.25 -5.04
N VAL A 65 7.30 -2.10 -5.96
CA VAL A 65 7.47 -1.23 -7.14
C VAL A 65 7.67 0.22 -6.70
N TRP A 66 6.83 0.70 -5.78
CA TRP A 66 6.94 2.05 -5.23
C TRP A 66 8.30 2.31 -4.58
N CYS A 67 8.75 1.41 -3.70
CA CYS A 67 10.06 1.51 -3.05
C CYS A 67 11.21 1.52 -4.08
N THR A 68 11.12 0.70 -5.12
CA THR A 68 12.13 0.64 -6.20
C THR A 68 12.20 1.96 -6.96
N VAL A 69 11.05 2.48 -7.40
CA VAL A 69 10.97 3.76 -8.14
C VAL A 69 11.45 4.93 -7.28
N VAL A 70 10.98 5.03 -6.04
CA VAL A 70 11.41 6.08 -5.09
C VAL A 70 12.90 5.94 -4.77
N GLY A 71 13.40 4.73 -4.56
CA GLY A 71 14.80 4.46 -4.30
C GLY A 71 15.70 4.90 -5.46
N ILE A 72 15.32 4.58 -6.70
CA ILE A 72 16.03 5.04 -7.91
C ILE A 72 15.99 6.57 -8.02
N ALA A 73 14.83 7.18 -7.77
CA ALA A 73 14.67 8.64 -7.84
C ALA A 73 15.55 9.35 -6.80
N VAL A 74 15.54 8.89 -5.54
CA VAL A 74 16.38 9.42 -4.48
C VAL A 74 17.86 9.21 -4.81
N TYR A 75 18.25 8.02 -5.28
CA TYR A 75 19.62 7.74 -5.69
C TYR A 75 20.10 8.68 -6.80
N ALA A 76 19.28 8.89 -7.84
CA ALA A 76 19.59 9.78 -8.95
C ALA A 76 19.74 11.24 -8.50
N ILE A 77 18.91 11.70 -7.57
CA ILE A 77 18.93 13.08 -7.07
C ILE A 77 20.11 13.32 -6.11
N TRP A 78 20.42 12.37 -5.21
CA TRP A 78 21.32 12.61 -4.07
C TRP A 78 22.74 12.08 -4.27
N ILE A 79 22.96 11.04 -5.08
CA ILE A 79 24.24 10.30 -5.08
C ILE A 79 25.09 10.56 -6.34
N ARG A 80 24.51 10.90 -7.50
CA ARG A 80 25.29 11.15 -8.74
C ARG A 80 24.78 12.34 -9.58
N PRO A 81 25.21 13.58 -9.30
CA PRO A 81 24.99 14.73 -10.19
C PRO A 81 25.90 14.73 -11.45
N ALA A 82 26.57 13.62 -11.78
CA ALA A 82 27.42 13.52 -12.96
C ALA A 82 26.60 13.25 -14.23
N GLU A 83 27.12 13.63 -15.40
CA GLU A 83 26.49 13.47 -16.71
C GLU A 83 25.93 12.04 -16.88
N HIS A 84 24.61 11.92 -16.81
CA HIS A 84 23.94 10.66 -17.05
C HIS A 84 24.01 10.38 -18.54
N ASP A 85 24.59 9.23 -18.92
CA ASP A 85 24.53 8.76 -20.29
C ASP A 85 23.05 8.63 -20.70
N ARG A 86 22.64 9.48 -21.66
CA ARG A 86 21.25 9.59 -22.13
C ARG A 86 20.68 8.23 -22.53
N THR A 87 21.54 7.36 -23.06
CA THR A 87 21.18 6.00 -23.47
C THR A 87 20.69 5.14 -22.30
N HIS A 88 21.37 5.22 -21.16
CA HIS A 88 21.03 4.48 -19.95
C HIS A 88 19.74 5.01 -19.31
N GLY A 89 19.54 6.34 -19.29
CA GLY A 89 18.30 6.96 -18.82
C GLY A 89 17.09 6.57 -19.65
N VAL A 90 17.20 6.64 -20.99
CA VAL A 90 16.11 6.24 -21.90
C VAL A 90 15.80 4.75 -21.76
N ARG A 91 16.81 3.88 -21.67
CA ARG A 91 16.61 2.43 -21.48
C ARG A 91 15.91 2.12 -20.15
N LEU A 92 16.26 2.83 -19.08
CA LEU A 92 15.61 2.68 -17.77
C LEU A 92 14.15 3.11 -17.81
N ILE A 93 13.83 4.22 -18.50
CA ILE A 93 12.44 4.69 -18.68
C ILE A 93 11.63 3.69 -19.52
N LEU A 94 12.19 3.20 -20.63
CA LEU A 94 11.50 2.25 -21.50
C LEU A 94 11.25 0.91 -20.80
N VAL A 95 12.28 0.33 -20.18
CA VAL A 95 12.16 -0.98 -19.53
C VAL A 95 11.35 -0.87 -18.24
N GLY A 96 11.69 0.10 -17.37
CA GLY A 96 11.05 0.24 -16.06
C GLY A 96 9.67 0.89 -16.11
N GLY A 97 9.45 1.84 -17.03
CA GLY A 97 8.20 2.60 -17.12
C GLY A 97 7.18 2.06 -18.11
N VAL A 98 7.61 1.35 -19.17
CA VAL A 98 6.69 0.84 -20.21
C VAL A 98 6.61 -0.68 -20.21
N VAL A 99 7.75 -1.37 -20.39
CA VAL A 99 7.75 -2.83 -20.52
C VAL A 99 7.29 -3.49 -19.23
N PHE A 100 7.89 -3.13 -18.10
CA PHE A 100 7.58 -3.74 -16.82
C PHE A 100 6.10 -3.57 -16.42
N PRO A 101 5.49 -2.36 -16.42
CA PRO A 101 4.08 -2.21 -16.07
C PRO A 101 3.13 -2.94 -17.01
N THR A 102 3.44 -2.96 -18.31
CA THR A 102 2.62 -3.66 -19.30
C THR A 102 2.61 -5.17 -19.05
N VAL A 103 3.78 -5.76 -18.78
CA VAL A 103 3.89 -7.20 -18.46
C VAL A 103 3.17 -7.53 -17.15
N VAL A 104 3.35 -6.72 -16.12
CA VAL A 104 2.69 -6.92 -14.82
C VAL A 104 1.16 -6.82 -14.96
N LEU A 105 0.66 -5.80 -15.66
CA LEU A 105 -0.79 -5.64 -15.92
C LEU A 105 -1.35 -6.80 -16.73
N ALA A 106 -0.64 -7.25 -17.78
CA ALA A 106 -1.06 -8.39 -18.58
C ALA A 106 -1.14 -9.68 -17.75
N ALA A 107 -0.15 -9.92 -16.89
CA ALA A 107 -0.13 -11.08 -16.00
C ALA A 107 -1.28 -11.03 -14.97
N LEU A 108 -1.50 -9.87 -14.33
CA LEU A 108 -2.60 -9.67 -13.38
C LEU A 108 -3.96 -9.85 -14.06
N LEU A 109 -4.13 -9.34 -15.28
CA LEU A 109 -5.36 -9.51 -16.05
C LEU A 109 -5.61 -10.98 -16.39
N ALA A 110 -4.59 -11.69 -16.89
CA ALA A 110 -4.69 -13.12 -17.20
C ALA A 110 -5.05 -13.94 -15.96
N TYR A 111 -4.42 -13.63 -14.83
CA TYR A 111 -4.74 -14.25 -13.55
C TYR A 111 -6.19 -13.96 -13.11
N GLY A 112 -6.63 -12.70 -13.17
CA GLY A 112 -8.00 -12.31 -12.83
C GLY A 112 -9.05 -13.01 -13.68
N LEU A 113 -8.82 -13.10 -15.00
CA LEU A 113 -9.70 -13.84 -15.91
C LEU A 113 -9.73 -15.34 -15.60
N SER A 114 -8.62 -15.93 -15.14
CA SER A 114 -8.57 -17.36 -14.80
C SER A 114 -9.42 -17.74 -13.58
N ILE A 115 -9.65 -16.80 -12.66
CA ILE A 115 -10.48 -16.99 -11.47
C ILE A 115 -11.98 -16.85 -11.78
N LEU A 116 -12.33 -16.04 -12.79
CA LEU A 116 -13.72 -15.70 -13.10
C LEU A 116 -14.65 -16.92 -13.30
N PRO A 117 -14.26 -18.00 -14.00
CA PRO A 117 -15.11 -19.18 -14.16
C PRO A 117 -15.48 -19.82 -12.81
N ARG A 118 -14.55 -19.85 -11.85
CA ARG A 118 -14.79 -20.44 -10.53
C ARG A 118 -15.86 -19.68 -9.74
N LEU A 119 -15.90 -18.36 -9.91
CA LEU A 119 -16.91 -17.49 -9.27
C LEU A 119 -18.28 -17.57 -9.94
N LEU A 120 -18.32 -17.91 -11.23
CA LEU A 120 -19.55 -18.01 -12.02
C LEU A 120 -20.19 -19.41 -11.98
N LEU A 121 -19.47 -20.42 -11.49
CA LEU A 121 -20.01 -21.76 -11.34
C LEU A 121 -21.18 -21.72 -10.33
N PRO A 122 -22.36 -22.23 -10.70
CA PRO A 122 -23.47 -22.39 -9.76
C PRO A 122 -23.00 -23.24 -8.57
N GLY A 123 -23.38 -22.82 -7.36
CA GLY A 123 -23.15 -23.61 -6.16
C GLY A 123 -23.75 -25.01 -6.27
N GLU A 124 -23.23 -25.94 -5.47
CA GLU A 124 -23.63 -27.35 -5.44
C GLU A 124 -25.16 -27.50 -5.45
N SER A 125 -25.67 -28.45 -6.25
CA SER A 125 -27.12 -28.58 -6.51
C SER A 125 -27.97 -28.88 -5.28
N ASP A 126 -27.34 -29.27 -4.16
CA ASP A 126 -27.95 -29.61 -2.87
C ASP A 126 -27.67 -28.56 -1.76
N GLY A 127 -27.07 -27.42 -2.12
CA GLY A 127 -26.78 -26.34 -1.17
C GLY A 127 -28.01 -25.51 -0.80
N LEU A 128 -28.00 -24.92 0.40
CA LEU A 128 -29.02 -23.96 0.84
C LEU A 128 -29.14 -22.81 -0.17
N ARG A 129 -30.32 -22.67 -0.77
CA ARG A 129 -30.59 -21.60 -1.73
C ARG A 129 -31.23 -20.43 -1.01
N ILE A 130 -30.56 -19.27 -1.05
CA ILE A 130 -31.07 -18.03 -0.46
C ILE A 130 -31.44 -17.09 -1.62
N GLU A 131 -32.71 -16.72 -1.74
CA GLU A 131 -33.17 -15.71 -2.69
C GLU A 131 -33.10 -14.33 -2.02
N VAL A 132 -32.27 -13.44 -2.58
CA VAL A 132 -32.13 -12.05 -2.10
C VAL A 132 -32.64 -11.11 -3.19
N VAL A 133 -33.69 -10.34 -2.89
CA VAL A 133 -34.29 -9.36 -3.80
C VAL A 133 -33.98 -7.95 -3.29
N GLY A 134 -33.37 -7.13 -4.14
CA GLY A 134 -33.15 -5.70 -3.86
C GLY A 134 -34.40 -4.90 -4.21
N GLU A 135 -34.94 -4.19 -3.22
CA GLU A 135 -36.08 -3.27 -3.34
C GLU A 135 -35.59 -1.84 -3.08
N GLU A 136 -36.37 -0.81 -3.41
CA GLU A 136 -35.93 0.57 -3.19
C GLU A 136 -35.66 0.80 -1.70
N TRP A 137 -34.38 0.97 -1.33
CA TRP A 137 -33.88 1.20 0.04
C TRP A 137 -33.85 -0.01 0.99
N TRP A 138 -34.19 -1.22 0.56
CA TRP A 138 -34.15 -2.41 1.43
C TRP A 138 -33.93 -3.73 0.68
N TRP A 139 -33.65 -4.81 1.42
CA TRP A 139 -33.39 -6.13 0.87
C TRP A 139 -34.39 -7.15 1.44
N ARG A 140 -35.07 -7.89 0.56
CA ARG A 140 -35.94 -9.01 0.95
C ARG A 140 -35.16 -10.31 0.84
N VAL A 141 -35.12 -11.09 1.91
CA VAL A 141 -34.46 -12.41 1.95
C VAL A 141 -35.53 -13.50 2.05
N ARG A 142 -35.45 -14.52 1.20
CA ARG A 142 -36.27 -15.73 1.22
C ARG A 142 -35.37 -16.96 1.22
N LEU A 143 -35.82 -18.03 1.87
CA LEU A 143 -35.14 -19.32 2.02
C LEU A 143 -35.85 -20.38 1.18
#